data_AF-A0A9Q3VNC1-F1
#
_entry.id   AF-A0A9Q3VNC1-F1
#
_cell.length_a   1.000
_cell.length_b   1.000
_cell.length_c   1.000
_cell.angle_alpha   90.00
_cell.angle_beta   90.00
_cell.angle_gamma   90.00
#
_symmetry.space_group_name_H-M   'P 1'
#
loop_
_entity.id
_entity.type
_entity.pdbx_description
1 polymer ?
#
loop_
_entity_poly.entity_id
_entity_poly.type
_entity_poly.pdbx_seq_one_letter_code
_entity_poly.pdbx_strand_id
1 'polypeptide(L)'
;MSGIGPVEPAGHVEAHTEDDSDARPDAPQPDVIGTDSPRLTDRWHTLTPRTRTTVLATAAATLAAAVWLLAAPPPTTPPKEPSTPWPSTTTAFHYKGVADPPATASTRDFRFDVSVHDGPPVTVWDINAAPAGVHTSTTPPTAFTVRAGTTHHITVRITVTHCSGLPLNVNLPFLDVTLRNTHAIQHYSFIFGDRYSRDLSELLHTACDATRALPSPHVQPEVRVLTMWTRRVPAKPAESDLPPSSPSTTS
;
A
#
# COMPACT_ATOMS: atom_id res chain seq x y z
N MET A 1 -15.20 15.63 6.25
CA MET A 1 -15.71 14.43 6.94
C MET A 1 -15.66 14.75 8.43
N SER A 2 -16.79 15.20 8.97
CA SER A 2 -16.89 15.73 10.34
C SER A 2 -16.96 14.59 11.34
N GLY A 3 -16.13 14.67 12.38
CA GLY A 3 -16.13 13.76 13.51
C GLY A 3 -17.39 13.92 14.36
N ILE A 4 -17.99 12.80 14.71
CA ILE A 4 -19.12 12.73 15.65
C ILE A 4 -18.52 12.54 17.03
N GLY A 5 -18.50 13.60 17.83
CA GLY A 5 -18.11 13.56 19.24
C GLY A 5 -19.25 12.98 20.11
N PRO A 6 -18.93 12.42 21.29
CA PRO A 6 -19.92 11.82 22.19
C PRO A 6 -20.92 12.87 22.72
N VAL A 7 -22.19 12.47 22.80
CA VAL A 7 -23.29 13.27 23.36
C VAL A 7 -23.24 13.21 24.89
N GLU A 8 -23.09 14.37 25.54
CA GLU A 8 -23.30 14.52 26.98
C GLU A 8 -24.80 14.61 27.32
N PRO A 9 -25.29 14.02 28.42
CA PRO A 9 -26.65 14.22 28.89
C PRO A 9 -26.78 15.60 29.55
N ALA A 10 -27.80 16.34 29.12
CA ALA A 10 -28.18 17.63 29.68
C ALA A 10 -28.56 17.50 31.17
N GLY A 11 -27.85 18.22 32.03
CA GLY A 11 -28.32 18.55 33.36
C GLY A 11 -29.50 19.50 33.26
N HIS A 12 -30.63 19.13 33.85
CA HIS A 12 -31.73 20.05 34.05
C HIS A 12 -31.41 20.97 35.24
N VAL A 13 -31.23 22.25 34.92
CA VAL A 13 -31.34 23.37 35.86
C VAL A 13 -32.36 24.33 35.25
N GLU A 14 -33.00 25.09 36.15
CA GLU A 14 -33.93 26.21 35.93
C GLU A 14 -35.41 25.84 35.96
N ALA A 15 -36.29 26.63 36.57
CA ALA A 15 -36.16 27.78 37.44
C ALA A 15 -37.56 28.03 38.01
N HIS A 16 -37.61 28.71 39.15
CA HIS A 16 -38.82 29.32 39.66
C HIS A 16 -39.44 30.27 38.62
N THR A 17 -40.76 30.26 38.51
CA THR A 17 -41.54 31.42 38.07
C THR A 17 -42.84 31.43 38.87
N GLU A 18 -42.94 32.40 39.78
CA GLU A 18 -44.20 32.93 40.28
C GLU A 18 -44.94 33.60 39.11
N ASP A 19 -46.24 33.39 38.95
CA ASP A 19 -47.22 34.48 39.05
C ASP A 19 -48.68 33.97 38.98
N ASP A 20 -49.50 34.71 39.71
CA ASP A 20 -50.90 35.05 39.51
C ASP A 20 -52.05 34.23 40.13
N SER A 21 -52.93 35.03 40.73
CA SER A 21 -54.02 34.70 41.64
C SER A 21 -55.33 34.54 40.87
N ASP A 22 -56.20 33.59 41.27
CA ASP A 22 -57.60 33.87 41.64
C ASP A 22 -58.46 32.61 41.83
N ALA A 23 -59.41 32.73 42.76
CA ALA A 23 -60.62 31.90 43.01
C ALA A 23 -60.52 30.64 43.92
N ARG A 24 -61.05 30.80 45.14
CA ARG A 24 -61.54 29.78 46.11
C ARG A 24 -62.95 29.26 45.68
N PRO A 25 -63.59 28.13 46.14
CA PRO A 25 -63.36 27.26 47.32
C PRO A 25 -63.36 25.72 47.15
N ASP A 26 -62.76 25.10 48.18
CA ASP A 26 -63.12 23.85 48.89
C ASP A 26 -63.07 22.49 48.14
N ALA A 27 -61.91 21.84 48.25
CA ALA A 27 -61.81 20.39 48.41
C ALA A 27 -60.62 20.05 49.32
N PRO A 28 -60.78 19.29 50.42
CA PRO A 28 -59.64 18.82 51.19
C PRO A 28 -58.89 17.76 50.39
N GLN A 29 -57.67 18.09 49.96
CA GLN A 29 -56.72 17.10 49.44
C GLN A 29 -56.19 16.25 50.61
N PRO A 30 -55.99 14.94 50.43
CA PRO A 30 -55.43 14.08 51.45
C PRO A 30 -53.97 14.48 51.72
N ASP A 31 -53.65 14.75 52.98
CA ASP A 31 -52.28 14.93 53.47
C ASP A 31 -51.45 13.67 53.14
N VAL A 32 -50.60 13.78 52.12
CA VAL A 32 -49.53 12.82 51.88
C VAL A 32 -48.43 13.09 52.90
N ILE A 33 -48.56 12.45 54.06
CA ILE A 33 -47.51 12.37 55.06
C ILE A 33 -46.37 11.52 54.47
N GLY A 34 -45.29 12.15 54.01
CA GLY A 34 -44.06 11.42 53.73
C GLY A 34 -43.19 11.93 52.60
N THR A 35 -42.76 13.19 52.62
CA THR A 35 -41.58 13.63 51.84
C THR A 35 -40.63 14.55 52.59
N ASP A 36 -40.70 14.61 53.93
CA ASP A 36 -39.63 15.22 54.73
C ASP A 36 -38.47 14.24 54.86
N SER A 37 -37.62 14.24 53.85
CA SER A 37 -36.30 13.61 53.93
C SER A 37 -35.52 14.29 55.05
N PRO A 38 -35.03 13.57 56.08
CA PRO A 38 -34.36 14.23 57.20
C PRO A 38 -33.15 15.00 56.70
N ARG A 39 -33.14 16.31 57.00
CA ARG A 39 -32.09 17.25 56.59
C ARG A 39 -30.75 16.77 57.13
N LEU A 40 -29.69 16.96 56.35
CA LEU A 40 -28.33 16.56 56.73
C LEU A 40 -27.90 17.17 58.09
N THR A 41 -28.41 18.35 58.41
CA THR A 41 -28.22 19.03 59.69
C THR A 41 -28.80 18.25 60.86
N ASP A 42 -30.00 17.68 60.71
CA ASP A 42 -30.65 16.93 61.80
C ASP A 42 -29.89 15.63 62.09
N ARG A 43 -29.39 14.96 61.04
CA ARG A 43 -28.54 13.77 61.20
C ARG A 43 -27.20 14.12 61.86
N TRP A 44 -26.63 15.28 61.58
CA TRP A 44 -25.38 15.73 62.22
C TRP A 44 -25.53 15.90 63.74
N HIS A 45 -26.68 16.42 64.18
CA HIS A 45 -26.97 16.59 65.60
C HIS A 45 -27.17 15.27 66.35
N THR A 46 -27.55 14.19 65.67
CA THR A 46 -27.69 12.85 66.28
C THR A 46 -26.38 12.09 66.44
N LEU A 47 -25.28 12.55 65.82
CA LEU A 47 -23.97 11.91 65.91
C LEU A 47 -23.29 12.20 67.26
N THR A 48 -22.70 11.16 67.84
CA THR A 48 -21.88 11.26 69.05
C THR A 48 -20.63 12.14 68.82
N PRO A 49 -20.07 12.77 69.86
CA PRO A 49 -18.91 13.66 69.70
C PRO A 49 -17.73 13.00 68.98
N ARG A 50 -17.50 11.72 69.24
CA ARG A 50 -16.44 10.91 68.60
C ARG A 50 -16.68 10.69 67.11
N THR A 51 -17.93 10.48 66.69
CA THR A 51 -18.25 10.26 65.26
C THR A 51 -18.15 11.55 64.46
N ARG A 52 -18.48 12.70 65.06
CA ARG A 52 -18.24 14.01 64.42
C ARG A 52 -16.75 14.29 64.21
N THR A 53 -15.90 14.00 65.20
CA THR A 53 -14.46 14.18 65.06
C THR A 53 -13.86 13.27 64.00
N THR A 54 -14.34 12.03 63.87
CA THR A 54 -13.86 11.13 62.80
C THR A 54 -14.28 11.59 61.43
N VAL A 55 -15.52 12.10 61.25
CA VAL A 55 -16.00 12.60 59.95
C VAL A 55 -15.24 13.86 59.54
N LEU A 56 -14.97 14.78 60.47
CA LEU A 56 -14.18 15.97 60.18
C LEU A 56 -12.73 15.62 59.84
N ALA A 57 -12.13 14.64 60.54
CA ALA A 57 -10.77 14.19 60.26
C ALA A 57 -10.66 13.51 58.88
N THR A 58 -11.64 12.69 58.49
CA THR A 58 -11.66 12.07 57.15
C THR A 58 -11.93 13.10 56.06
N ALA A 59 -12.81 14.07 56.29
CA ALA A 59 -13.03 15.18 55.36
C ALA A 59 -11.76 16.01 55.18
N ALA A 60 -11.04 16.32 56.26
CA ALA A 60 -9.78 17.04 56.19
C ALA A 60 -8.69 16.23 55.44
N ALA A 61 -8.58 14.93 55.71
CA ALA A 61 -7.62 14.06 55.04
C ALA A 61 -7.90 13.90 53.54
N THR A 62 -9.18 13.79 53.14
CA THR A 62 -9.57 13.70 51.73
C THR A 62 -9.32 15.01 50.99
N LEU A 63 -9.62 16.16 51.61
CA LEU A 63 -9.28 17.47 51.04
C LEU A 63 -7.77 17.66 50.91
N ALA A 64 -6.99 17.27 51.92
CA ALA A 64 -5.53 17.34 51.85
C ALA A 64 -4.96 16.45 50.73
N ALA A 65 -5.49 15.22 50.56
CA ALA A 65 -5.09 14.33 49.48
C ALA A 65 -5.47 14.87 48.09
N ALA A 66 -6.67 15.47 47.96
CA ALA A 66 -7.11 16.10 46.72
C ALA A 66 -6.25 17.32 46.37
N VAL A 67 -5.93 18.17 47.34
CA VAL A 67 -5.02 19.31 47.16
C VAL A 67 -3.63 18.82 46.76
N TRP A 68 -3.13 17.74 47.37
CA TRP A 68 -1.83 17.18 47.03
C TRP A 68 -1.79 16.60 45.61
N LEU A 69 -2.85 15.92 45.18
CA LEU A 69 -2.99 15.40 43.81
C LEU A 69 -3.11 16.52 42.77
N LEU A 70 -3.79 17.63 43.10
CA LEU A 70 -3.93 18.80 42.22
C LEU A 70 -2.68 19.67 42.20
N ALA A 71 -1.90 19.69 43.28
CA ALA A 71 -0.63 20.39 43.36
C ALA A 71 0.54 19.60 42.76
N ALA A 72 0.33 18.32 42.40
CA ALA A 72 1.33 17.52 41.73
C ALA A 72 1.64 18.15 40.36
N PRO A 73 2.92 18.44 40.06
CA PRO A 73 3.31 18.92 38.75
C PRO A 73 2.84 17.94 37.68
N PRO A 74 2.34 18.40 36.53
CA PRO A 74 1.99 17.50 35.44
C PRO A 74 3.22 16.66 35.10
N PRO A 75 3.06 15.35 34.87
CA PRO A 75 4.18 14.51 34.49
C PRO A 75 4.85 15.12 33.27
N THR A 76 6.14 15.44 33.39
CA THR A 76 6.94 15.97 32.29
C THR A 76 6.87 14.96 31.15
N THR A 77 6.08 15.26 30.13
CA THR A 77 5.98 14.39 28.96
C THR A 77 7.34 14.44 28.29
N PRO A 78 8.02 13.30 28.07
CA PRO A 78 9.29 13.33 27.36
C PRO A 78 9.08 13.97 25.98
N PRO A 79 10.04 14.77 25.48
CA PRO A 79 9.96 15.31 24.14
C PRO A 79 9.69 14.18 23.15
N LYS A 80 8.62 14.29 22.36
CA LYS A 80 8.33 13.33 21.29
C LYS A 80 9.49 13.40 20.30
N GLU A 81 10.31 12.35 20.25
CA GLU A 81 11.35 12.24 19.23
C GLU A 81 10.70 12.34 17.85
N PRO A 82 11.31 13.08 16.90
CA PRO A 82 10.80 13.14 15.55
C PRO A 82 10.79 11.73 14.95
N SER A 83 9.61 11.24 14.59
CA SER A 83 9.47 9.92 13.99
C SER A 83 10.11 9.92 12.61
N THR A 84 11.04 9.01 12.37
CA THR A 84 11.61 8.78 11.05
C THR A 84 10.49 8.45 10.05
N PRO A 85 10.40 9.16 8.90
CA PRO A 85 9.33 8.95 7.95
C PRO A 85 9.47 7.62 7.18
N TRP A 86 8.34 7.15 6.66
CA TRP A 86 8.29 6.00 5.77
C TRP A 86 8.96 6.32 4.41
N PRO A 87 9.68 5.37 3.79
CA PRO A 87 10.37 5.60 2.52
C PRO A 87 9.46 6.14 1.40
N SER A 88 8.23 5.63 1.27
CA SER A 88 7.28 6.06 0.24
C SER A 88 6.78 7.49 0.44
N THR A 89 6.79 8.01 1.68
CA THR A 89 6.35 9.38 1.97
C THR A 89 7.41 10.40 1.58
N THR A 90 8.68 10.01 1.55
CA THR A 90 9.80 10.90 1.20
C THR A 90 10.29 10.76 -0.22
N THR A 91 9.93 9.67 -0.90
CA THR A 91 10.39 9.36 -2.26
C THR A 91 9.33 9.70 -3.29
N ALA A 92 9.73 10.34 -4.38
CA ALA A 92 8.89 10.60 -5.54
C ALA A 92 9.51 10.02 -6.82
N PHE A 93 8.65 9.47 -7.68
CA PHE A 93 9.01 9.00 -9.02
C PHE A 93 8.32 9.91 -10.04
N HIS A 94 9.10 10.56 -10.90
CA HIS A 94 8.58 11.43 -11.95
C HIS A 94 8.90 10.84 -13.31
N TYR A 95 7.86 10.59 -14.10
CA TYR A 95 8.04 10.13 -15.47
C TYR A 95 8.52 11.27 -16.39
N LYS A 96 9.57 11.02 -17.17
CA LYS A 96 10.21 12.01 -18.04
C LYS A 96 9.96 11.78 -19.53
N GLY A 97 9.30 10.67 -19.88
CA GLY A 97 9.08 10.26 -21.27
C GLY A 97 9.86 9.01 -21.64
N VAL A 98 9.69 8.58 -22.88
CA VAL A 98 10.44 7.48 -23.48
C VAL A 98 11.77 7.97 -24.05
N ALA A 99 12.73 7.06 -24.17
CA ALA A 99 13.90 7.27 -25.00
C ALA A 99 13.56 6.98 -26.46
N ASP A 100 14.04 7.85 -27.35
CA ASP A 100 13.97 7.65 -28.80
C ASP A 100 15.37 7.39 -29.38
N PRO A 101 15.47 6.59 -30.46
CA PRO A 101 14.41 5.76 -31.03
C PRO A 101 14.08 4.55 -30.13
N PRO A 102 12.91 3.91 -30.31
CA PRO A 102 12.58 2.68 -29.59
C PRO A 102 13.61 1.58 -29.92
N ALA A 103 13.92 0.74 -28.94
CA ALA A 103 14.93 -0.32 -29.10
C ALA A 103 14.45 -1.39 -30.09
N THR A 104 13.21 -1.85 -29.96
CA THR A 104 12.53 -2.79 -30.87
C THR A 104 11.01 -2.55 -30.83
N ALA A 105 10.25 -3.30 -31.64
CA ALA A 105 8.78 -3.28 -31.58
C ALA A 105 8.21 -3.78 -30.23
N SER A 106 8.95 -4.63 -29.51
CA SER A 106 8.53 -5.22 -28.23
C SER A 106 9.26 -4.64 -27.01
N THR A 107 10.21 -3.73 -27.20
CA THR A 107 11.03 -3.17 -26.12
C THR A 107 11.12 -1.65 -26.22
N ARG A 108 10.85 -0.97 -25.10
CA ARG A 108 11.01 0.49 -25.01
C ARG A 108 11.61 0.90 -23.66
N ASP A 109 12.37 2.00 -23.70
CA ASP A 109 13.08 2.54 -22.57
C ASP A 109 12.32 3.76 -22.01
N PHE A 110 11.94 3.70 -20.73
CA PHE A 110 11.14 4.71 -20.03
C PHE A 110 12.02 5.43 -19.01
N ARG A 111 12.08 6.76 -19.08
CA ARG A 111 12.95 7.58 -18.22
C ARG A 111 12.19 8.08 -17.01
N PHE A 112 12.80 7.97 -15.84
CA PHE A 112 12.27 8.46 -14.58
C PHE A 112 13.31 9.24 -13.78
N ASP A 113 12.83 10.25 -13.05
CA ASP A 113 13.57 10.90 -12.00
C ASP A 113 13.08 10.36 -10.65
N VAL A 114 14.01 9.85 -9.84
CA VAL A 114 13.75 9.41 -8.47
C VAL A 114 14.33 10.44 -7.51
N SER A 115 13.49 11.08 -6.71
CA SER A 115 13.93 12.09 -5.75
C SER A 115 13.51 11.76 -4.34
N VAL A 116 14.35 12.07 -3.37
CA VAL A 116 14.01 12.01 -1.93
C VAL A 116 13.98 13.44 -1.41
N HIS A 117 12.84 13.90 -0.91
CA HIS A 117 12.69 15.31 -0.52
C HIS A 117 13.25 15.60 0.89
N ASP A 118 13.08 14.69 1.84
CA ASP A 118 13.52 14.85 3.23
C ASP A 118 13.76 13.48 3.90
N GLY A 119 14.38 13.48 5.09
CA GLY A 119 14.58 12.31 5.94
C GLY A 119 15.83 11.50 5.59
N PRO A 120 15.91 10.25 6.07
CA PRO A 120 17.05 9.38 5.80
C PRO A 120 17.17 9.05 4.31
N PRO A 121 18.39 8.74 3.82
CA PRO A 121 18.56 8.22 2.47
C PRO A 121 17.69 6.99 2.21
N VAL A 122 17.15 6.90 1.00
CA VAL A 122 16.30 5.78 0.57
C VAL A 122 17.04 4.97 -0.49
N THR A 123 17.14 3.67 -0.27
CA THR A 123 17.65 2.70 -1.23
C THR A 123 16.49 2.12 -2.03
N VAL A 124 16.59 2.20 -3.36
CA VAL A 124 15.65 1.56 -4.29
C VAL A 124 16.21 0.18 -4.65
N TRP A 125 15.62 -0.87 -4.11
CA TRP A 125 16.09 -2.25 -4.26
C TRP A 125 15.65 -2.92 -5.55
N ASP A 126 14.40 -2.68 -5.95
CA ASP A 126 13.79 -3.38 -7.07
C ASP A 126 12.69 -2.54 -7.71
N ILE A 127 12.49 -2.72 -9.01
CA ILE A 127 11.49 -2.01 -9.84
C ILE A 127 10.90 -2.99 -10.84
N ASN A 128 9.58 -3.20 -10.77
CA ASN A 128 8.83 -4.06 -11.67
C ASN A 128 7.60 -3.34 -12.25
N ALA A 129 7.22 -3.71 -13.48
CA ALA A 129 5.96 -3.31 -14.09
C ALA A 129 4.95 -4.45 -14.00
N ALA A 130 3.70 -4.13 -13.67
CA ALA A 130 2.78 -5.09 -13.08
C ALA A 130 1.93 -6.02 -13.98
N PRO A 131 1.75 -5.83 -15.31
CA PRO A 131 0.99 -6.82 -16.04
C PRO A 131 1.88 -8.04 -16.40
N ALA A 132 1.38 -9.24 -16.09
CA ALA A 132 2.00 -10.49 -16.51
C ALA A 132 2.20 -10.51 -18.03
N GLY A 133 3.38 -10.91 -18.51
CA GLY A 133 3.75 -10.80 -19.93
C GLY A 133 4.60 -9.58 -20.27
N VAL A 134 5.05 -8.85 -19.25
CA VAL A 134 6.04 -7.79 -19.35
C VAL A 134 7.23 -8.13 -18.45
N HIS A 135 8.43 -7.86 -18.95
CA HIS A 135 9.68 -7.96 -18.20
C HIS A 135 10.33 -6.57 -18.10
N THR A 136 10.92 -6.27 -16.95
CA THR A 136 11.56 -4.99 -16.65
C THR A 136 13.04 -5.17 -16.32
N SER A 137 13.84 -4.23 -16.80
CA SER A 137 15.24 -4.06 -16.40
C SER A 137 15.54 -2.58 -16.20
N THR A 138 16.46 -2.24 -15.31
CA THR A 138 16.75 -0.83 -14.97
C THR A 138 18.20 -0.49 -15.26
N THR A 139 18.43 0.71 -15.78
CA THR A 139 19.76 1.31 -15.96
C THR A 139 19.83 2.66 -15.24
N PRO A 140 20.79 2.86 -14.31
CA PRO A 140 21.70 1.83 -13.77
C PRO A 140 20.94 0.70 -13.05
N PRO A 141 21.58 -0.45 -12.78
CA PRO A 141 20.96 -1.54 -12.02
C PRO A 141 20.39 -1.04 -10.69
N THR A 142 19.34 -1.71 -10.21
CA THR A 142 18.70 -1.40 -8.94
C THR A 142 19.64 -1.69 -7.75
N ALA A 143 19.19 -1.38 -6.53
CA ALA A 143 19.98 -1.26 -5.29
C ALA A 143 20.85 0.00 -5.22
N PHE A 144 20.39 1.11 -5.83
CA PHE A 144 21.02 2.44 -5.66
C PHE A 144 20.39 3.22 -4.50
N THR A 145 21.16 4.12 -3.89
CA THR A 145 20.70 4.96 -2.77
C THR A 145 20.59 6.42 -3.19
N VAL A 146 19.44 7.03 -2.91
CA VAL A 146 19.14 8.44 -3.15
C VAL A 146 19.15 9.17 -1.81
N ARG A 147 19.87 10.30 -1.74
CA ARG A 147 19.93 11.13 -0.54
C ARG A 147 18.83 12.19 -0.55
N ALA A 148 18.43 12.66 0.62
CA ALA A 148 17.51 13.78 0.74
C ALA A 148 18.04 15.02 -0.03
N GLY A 149 17.13 15.72 -0.70
CA GLY A 149 17.43 16.86 -1.56
C GLY A 149 18.10 16.51 -2.90
N THR A 150 18.24 15.22 -3.24
CA THR A 150 18.87 14.80 -4.51
C THR A 150 17.90 14.08 -5.42
N THR A 151 18.22 14.13 -6.72
CA THR A 151 17.50 13.41 -7.78
C THR A 151 18.45 12.44 -8.45
N HIS A 152 17.96 11.23 -8.68
CA HIS A 152 18.67 10.17 -9.38
C HIS A 152 17.89 9.79 -10.63
N HIS A 153 18.55 9.86 -11.78
CA HIS A 153 17.93 9.51 -13.07
C HIS A 153 18.05 8.01 -13.32
N ILE A 154 16.96 7.39 -13.73
CA ILE A 154 16.92 5.98 -14.11
C ILE A 154 16.19 5.80 -15.44
N THR A 155 16.54 4.73 -16.13
CA THR A 155 15.82 4.24 -17.30
C THR A 155 15.31 2.84 -17.00
N VAL A 156 14.00 2.65 -17.05
CA VAL A 156 13.35 1.35 -16.95
C VAL A 156 13.05 0.87 -18.35
N ARG A 157 13.74 -0.17 -18.78
CA ARG A 157 13.48 -0.89 -20.03
C ARG A 157 12.37 -1.88 -19.79
N ILE A 158 11.31 -1.74 -20.56
CA ILE A 158 10.13 -2.60 -20.53
C ILE A 158 10.11 -3.43 -21.80
N THR A 159 10.03 -4.75 -21.66
CA THR A 159 9.98 -5.71 -22.77
C THR A 159 8.71 -6.55 -22.68
N VAL A 160 7.91 -6.54 -23.74
CA VAL A 160 6.74 -7.39 -23.87
C VAL A 160 7.20 -8.80 -24.25
N THR A 161 6.92 -9.78 -23.40
CA THR A 161 7.33 -11.18 -23.59
C THR A 161 6.22 -12.02 -24.21
N HIS A 162 4.96 -11.76 -23.85
CA HIS A 162 3.79 -12.39 -24.49
C HIS A 162 2.53 -11.52 -24.36
N CYS A 163 1.67 -11.59 -25.36
CA CYS A 163 0.49 -10.72 -25.45
C CYS A 163 -0.78 -11.28 -24.77
N SER A 164 -0.75 -12.52 -24.29
CA SER A 164 -1.91 -13.13 -23.63
C SER A 164 -2.23 -12.41 -22.31
N GLY A 165 -3.42 -11.81 -22.22
CA GLY A 165 -3.90 -11.16 -21.01
C GLY A 165 -3.36 -9.76 -20.75
N LEU A 166 -2.59 -9.17 -21.68
CA LEU A 166 -2.10 -7.80 -21.54
C LEU A 166 -3.22 -6.78 -21.83
N PRO A 167 -3.42 -5.78 -20.95
CA PRO A 167 -4.34 -4.69 -21.22
C PRO A 167 -3.71 -3.72 -22.23
N LEU A 168 -4.04 -3.86 -23.52
CA LEU A 168 -3.46 -2.99 -24.57
C LEU A 168 -3.75 -1.49 -24.37
N ASN A 169 -4.83 -1.17 -23.66
CA ASN A 169 -5.18 0.19 -23.27
C ASN A 169 -5.05 0.33 -21.74
N VAL A 170 -3.90 0.80 -21.27
CA VAL A 170 -3.67 1.04 -19.85
C VAL A 170 -4.05 2.47 -19.49
N ASN A 171 -4.91 2.63 -18.46
CA ASN A 171 -5.33 3.96 -17.98
C ASN A 171 -4.66 4.35 -16.66
N LEU A 172 -4.33 3.37 -15.81
CA LEU A 172 -3.67 3.58 -14.51
C LEU A 172 -2.53 2.57 -14.31
N PRO A 173 -1.53 2.56 -15.21
CA PRO A 173 -0.37 1.70 -15.02
C PRO A 173 0.46 2.18 -13.82
N PHE A 174 1.16 1.22 -13.22
CA PHE A 174 1.99 1.46 -12.04
C PHE A 174 3.32 0.72 -12.13
N LEU A 175 4.31 1.23 -11.40
CA LEU A 175 5.55 0.53 -11.10
C LEU A 175 5.55 0.09 -9.64
N ASP A 176 5.79 -1.19 -9.43
CA ASP A 176 6.03 -1.75 -8.11
C ASP A 176 7.50 -1.56 -7.75
N VAL A 177 7.75 -0.87 -6.65
CA VAL A 177 9.08 -0.50 -6.21
C VAL A 177 9.30 -0.98 -4.79
N THR A 178 10.48 -1.56 -4.56
CA THR A 178 10.93 -1.91 -3.20
C THR A 178 11.86 -0.81 -2.69
N LEU A 179 11.41 -0.08 -1.66
CA LEU A 179 12.12 1.02 -1.03
C LEU A 179 12.64 0.60 0.34
N ARG A 180 13.82 1.07 0.74
CA ARG A 180 14.39 0.82 2.07
C ARG A 180 15.01 2.08 2.64
N ASN A 181 14.74 2.39 3.90
CA ASN A 181 15.51 3.35 4.69
C ASN A 181 15.81 2.78 6.08
N THR A 182 16.23 3.63 7.03
CA THR A 182 16.49 3.21 8.43
C THR A 182 15.22 2.86 9.21
N HIS A 183 14.04 3.31 8.75
CA HIS A 183 12.76 3.01 9.38
C HIS A 183 12.19 1.67 8.92
N ALA A 184 12.15 1.41 7.60
CA ALA A 184 11.49 0.24 7.04
C ALA A 184 11.99 -0.17 5.65
N ILE A 185 11.63 -1.40 5.26
CA ILE A 185 11.59 -1.87 3.88
C ILE A 185 10.12 -1.90 3.45
N GLN A 186 9.79 -1.33 2.28
CA GLN A 186 8.43 -1.16 1.81
C GLN A 186 8.30 -1.50 0.33
N HIS A 187 7.33 -2.34 0.00
CA HIS A 187 6.84 -2.51 -1.38
C HIS A 187 5.76 -1.47 -1.63
N TYR A 188 5.92 -0.64 -2.65
CA TYR A 188 5.02 0.46 -2.96
C TYR A 188 4.80 0.59 -4.46
N SER A 189 3.53 0.77 -4.85
CA SER A 189 3.13 0.90 -6.26
C SER A 189 2.95 2.38 -6.60
N PHE A 190 3.81 2.91 -7.46
CA PHE A 190 3.67 4.27 -7.99
C PHE A 190 2.77 4.25 -9.22
N ILE A 191 1.61 4.91 -9.11
CA ILE A 191 0.67 5.09 -10.22
C ILE A 191 1.06 6.35 -11.00
N PHE A 192 1.13 6.24 -12.32
CA PHE A 192 1.49 7.36 -13.19
C PHE A 192 0.28 7.82 -14.01
N GLY A 193 0.34 9.08 -14.46
CA GLY A 193 -0.72 9.69 -15.26
C GLY A 193 -0.61 9.42 -16.77
N ASP A 194 -1.47 10.12 -17.52
CA ASP A 194 -1.78 9.90 -18.93
C ASP A 194 -0.59 9.80 -19.90
N ARG A 195 0.51 10.50 -19.63
CA ARG A 195 1.71 10.44 -20.50
C ARG A 195 2.32 9.04 -20.48
N TYR A 196 2.57 8.50 -19.30
CA TYR A 196 3.12 7.14 -19.17
C TYR A 196 2.13 6.09 -19.67
N SER A 197 0.84 6.27 -19.37
CA SER A 197 -0.25 5.43 -19.87
C SER A 197 -0.29 5.31 -21.40
N ARG A 198 -0.19 6.43 -22.10
CA ARG A 198 -0.16 6.45 -23.57
C ARG A 198 1.09 5.76 -24.12
N ASP A 199 2.26 6.11 -23.60
CA ASP A 199 3.53 5.58 -24.09
C ASP A 199 3.64 4.06 -23.85
N LEU A 200 3.10 3.56 -22.73
CA LEU A 200 3.01 2.13 -22.44
C LEU A 200 1.98 1.43 -23.33
N SER A 201 0.79 2.02 -23.53
CA SER A 201 -0.22 1.47 -24.44
C SER A 201 0.32 1.37 -25.88
N GLU A 202 1.06 2.37 -26.34
CA GLU A 202 1.69 2.37 -27.67
C GLU A 202 2.70 1.22 -27.81
N LEU A 203 3.54 0.99 -26.79
CA LEU A 203 4.43 -0.18 -26.76
C LEU A 203 3.64 -1.49 -26.86
N LEU A 204 2.57 -1.62 -26.06
CA LEU A 204 1.77 -2.85 -26.03
C LEU A 204 1.08 -3.13 -27.37
N HIS A 205 0.48 -2.11 -27.99
CA HIS A 205 -0.12 -2.22 -29.32
C HIS A 205 0.93 -2.58 -30.38
N THR A 206 2.06 -1.86 -30.40
CA THR A 206 3.13 -2.11 -31.37
C THR A 206 3.66 -3.54 -31.26
N ALA A 207 3.89 -4.02 -30.04
CA ALA A 207 4.39 -5.37 -29.81
C ALA A 207 3.36 -6.46 -30.22
N CYS A 208 2.10 -6.26 -29.85
CA CYS A 208 1.08 -7.29 -29.99
C CYS A 208 0.41 -7.33 -31.36
N ASP A 209 0.30 -6.20 -32.05
CA ASP A 209 -0.17 -6.18 -33.43
C ASP A 209 0.90 -6.66 -34.41
N ALA A 210 2.18 -6.36 -34.15
CA ALA A 210 3.28 -6.94 -34.91
C ALA A 210 3.25 -8.48 -34.84
N THR A 211 3.02 -9.05 -33.65
CA THR A 211 2.92 -10.50 -33.47
C THR A 211 1.77 -11.12 -34.26
N ARG A 212 0.63 -10.44 -34.38
CA ARG A 212 -0.51 -10.89 -35.21
C ARG A 212 -0.26 -10.78 -36.71
N ALA A 213 0.57 -9.81 -37.12
CA ALA A 213 0.89 -9.57 -38.52
C ALA A 213 1.91 -10.56 -39.11
N LEU A 214 2.60 -11.37 -38.28
CA LEU A 214 3.43 -12.45 -38.83
C LEU A 214 2.53 -13.49 -39.52
N PRO A 215 2.74 -13.75 -40.82
CA PRO A 215 2.03 -14.83 -41.49
C PRO A 215 2.34 -16.13 -40.76
N SER A 216 1.29 -16.88 -40.38
CA SER A 216 1.46 -18.22 -39.83
C SER A 216 2.36 -19.02 -40.77
N PRO A 217 3.34 -19.80 -40.26
CA PRO A 217 4.06 -20.74 -41.11
C PRO A 217 3.00 -21.66 -41.71
N HIS A 218 2.76 -21.52 -43.02
CA HIS A 218 1.89 -22.41 -43.74
C HIS A 218 2.40 -23.82 -43.47
N VAL A 219 1.63 -24.59 -42.69
CA VAL A 219 1.71 -26.04 -42.70
C VAL A 219 1.34 -26.40 -44.13
N GLN A 220 2.34 -26.58 -44.99
CA GLN A 220 2.10 -27.20 -46.28
C GLN A 220 1.51 -28.57 -45.96
N PRO A 221 0.28 -28.88 -46.41
CA PRO A 221 -0.12 -30.27 -46.44
C PRO A 221 0.84 -30.95 -47.41
N GLU A 222 1.82 -31.68 -46.87
CA GLU A 222 2.60 -32.64 -47.61
C GLU A 222 1.59 -33.67 -48.15
N VAL A 223 1.07 -33.42 -49.34
CA VAL A 223 0.34 -34.41 -50.10
C VAL A 223 1.37 -35.47 -50.48
N ARG A 224 1.54 -36.46 -49.59
CA ARG A 224 2.22 -37.70 -49.93
C ARG A 224 1.41 -38.39 -51.02
N VAL A 225 1.74 -38.08 -52.27
CA VAL A 225 1.37 -38.94 -53.39
C VAL A 225 2.15 -40.22 -53.22
N LEU A 226 1.44 -41.25 -52.74
CA LEU A 226 1.94 -42.60 -52.55
C LEU A 226 2.14 -43.21 -53.94
N THR A 227 3.28 -42.92 -54.55
CA THR A 227 3.64 -43.48 -55.85
C THR A 227 4.08 -44.92 -55.61
N MET A 228 3.14 -45.86 -55.79
CA MET A 228 3.39 -47.29 -55.90
C MET A 228 4.37 -47.54 -57.07
N TRP A 229 5.65 -47.77 -56.77
CA TRP A 229 6.59 -48.33 -57.73
C TRP A 229 6.90 -49.78 -57.35
N THR A 230 6.41 -50.67 -58.20
CA THR A 230 6.62 -52.11 -58.17
C THR A 230 8.10 -52.47 -58.31
N ARG A 231 8.54 -53.39 -57.43
CA ARG A 231 9.81 -54.13 -57.50
C ARG A 231 10.16 -54.55 -58.93
N ARG A 232 11.40 -54.30 -59.32
CA ARG A 232 12.11 -55.18 -60.26
C ARG A 232 13.56 -55.34 -59.78
N VAL A 233 13.85 -56.53 -59.28
CA VAL A 233 15.20 -57.01 -58.93
C VAL A 233 15.97 -57.26 -60.23
N PRO A 234 17.21 -56.78 -60.37
CA PRO A 234 18.16 -57.38 -61.30
C PRO A 234 19.23 -58.18 -60.54
N ALA A 235 19.58 -59.30 -61.15
CA ALA A 235 20.46 -60.33 -60.66
C ALA A 235 21.94 -59.89 -60.53
N LYS A 236 22.61 -60.57 -59.59
CA LYS A 236 24.06 -60.63 -59.39
C LYS A 236 24.74 -61.35 -60.56
N PRO A 237 25.95 -60.92 -60.96
CA PRO A 237 26.99 -61.89 -61.30
C PRO A 237 28.29 -61.70 -60.50
N ALA A 238 29.04 -62.80 -60.50
CA ALA A 238 30.29 -63.17 -59.84
C ALA A 238 31.46 -62.16 -60.02
N GLU A 239 32.33 -61.97 -59.02
CA GLU A 239 33.67 -62.62 -58.90
C GLU A 239 34.60 -62.17 -60.05
N SER A 240 35.73 -61.48 -59.82
CA SER A 240 36.93 -62.03 -59.18
C SER A 240 37.94 -60.95 -58.75
N ASP A 241 38.83 -61.40 -57.85
CA ASP A 241 40.24 -61.02 -57.69
C ASP A 241 40.68 -59.95 -56.66
N LEU A 242 41.37 -60.54 -55.67
CA LEU A 242 42.05 -60.11 -54.45
C LEU A 242 43.48 -59.55 -54.76
N PRO A 243 44.30 -59.15 -53.76
CA PRO A 243 45.00 -57.84 -53.69
C PRO A 243 46.54 -58.10 -53.75
N PRO A 244 47.50 -57.60 -52.91
CA PRO A 244 47.53 -56.71 -51.72
C PRO A 244 48.53 -55.53 -51.83
N SER A 245 48.49 -54.58 -50.87
CA SER A 245 49.67 -54.17 -50.07
C SER A 245 49.37 -53.01 -49.10
N SER A 246 49.19 -53.37 -47.82
CA SER A 246 50.05 -52.99 -46.67
C SER A 246 50.24 -51.53 -46.22
N PRO A 247 50.66 -51.33 -44.93
CA PRO A 247 50.10 -50.32 -44.03
C PRO A 247 51.14 -49.34 -43.44
N SER A 248 50.69 -48.30 -42.71
CA SER A 248 51.35 -47.79 -41.48
C SER A 248 50.47 -46.69 -40.82
N THR A 249 49.93 -46.86 -39.61
CA THR A 249 50.45 -46.66 -38.22
C THR A 249 50.39 -45.21 -37.71
N THR A 250 49.69 -45.02 -36.57
CA THR A 250 49.92 -44.06 -35.44
C THR A 250 49.89 -42.54 -35.74
N SER A 251 49.41 -41.66 -34.87
CA SER A 251 49.14 -41.69 -33.42
C SER A 251 48.13 -40.62 -33.05
#